data_AF-A0A1G0J6Y4-F1
#
_entry.id   AF-A0A1G0J6Y4-F1
#
_cell.length_a   1.000
_cell.length_b   1.000
_cell.length_c   1.000
_cell.angle_alpha   90.00
_cell.angle_beta   90.00
_cell.angle_gamma   90.00
#
_symmetry.space_group_name_H-M   'P 1'
#
loop_
_entity.id
_entity.type
_entity.pdbx_description
1 polymer ?
#
loop_
_entity_poly.entity_id
_entity_poly.type
_entity_poly.pdbx_seq_one_letter_code
_entity_poly.pdbx_strand_id
1 'polypeptide(L)'
;MKNSHFQLHRVMEVILLCTVLILNGCMNLSTALKRTIASPQVPVLDYYRWVRMLPDTGISQESEKLLRQQNSDPVIQQVQLAVLLSTPKNASDEQYSNAITALDRAVESFEVSPYRIKQDYQQFALIWRDILEQRRQSGRNIEEMSARIEEIISNLNEMRNKAQILQEQNKMLLNQIEALKSIERQINERGIPQKRQ
;
A
#
# COMPACT_ATOMS: atom_id res chain seq x y z
N MET A 1 -67.14 3.22 -48.02
CA MET A 1 -66.00 3.50 -47.11
C MET A 1 -65.68 2.31 -46.21
N LYS A 2 -65.24 1.16 -46.77
CA LYS A 2 -64.86 -0.05 -46.00
C LYS A 2 -63.42 -0.54 -46.26
N ASN A 3 -62.71 0.04 -47.24
CA ASN A 3 -61.39 -0.43 -47.66
C ASN A 3 -60.21 0.20 -46.88
N SER A 4 -60.44 1.27 -46.12
CA SER A 4 -59.39 1.96 -45.34
C SER A 4 -59.06 1.26 -44.01
N HIS A 5 -60.06 0.63 -43.36
CA HIS A 5 -59.84 -0.09 -42.10
C HIS A 5 -59.03 -1.40 -42.28
N PHE A 6 -59.19 -2.08 -43.42
CA PHE A 6 -58.48 -3.33 -43.70
C PHE A 6 -56.99 -3.10 -44.02
N GLN A 7 -56.67 -1.96 -44.65
CA GLN A 7 -55.31 -1.53 -44.94
C GLN A 7 -54.55 -1.13 -43.67
N LEU A 8 -55.21 -0.40 -42.76
CA LEU A 8 -54.64 -0.01 -41.46
C LEU A 8 -54.27 -1.21 -40.58
N HIS A 9 -55.11 -2.26 -40.56
CA HIS A 9 -54.83 -3.45 -39.75
C HIS A 9 -53.62 -4.23 -40.25
N ARG A 10 -53.47 -4.37 -41.58
CA ARG A 10 -52.30 -5.02 -42.20
C ARG A 10 -51.00 -4.25 -41.95
N VAL A 11 -51.05 -2.92 -42.04
CA VAL A 11 -49.86 -2.09 -41.77
C VAL A 11 -49.47 -2.18 -40.29
N MET A 12 -50.44 -2.19 -39.38
CA MET A 12 -50.17 -2.33 -37.95
C MET A 12 -49.58 -3.69 -37.58
N GLU A 13 -50.05 -4.79 -38.20
CA GLU A 13 -49.48 -6.13 -38.01
C GLU A 13 -48.03 -6.23 -38.50
N VAL A 14 -47.71 -5.64 -39.66
CA VAL A 14 -46.34 -5.63 -40.21
C VAL A 14 -45.40 -4.82 -39.31
N ILE A 15 -45.85 -3.67 -38.81
CA ILE A 15 -45.07 -2.86 -37.86
C ILE A 15 -44.80 -3.67 -36.58
N LEU A 16 -45.81 -4.35 -36.05
CA LEU A 16 -45.68 -5.13 -34.82
C LEU A 16 -44.72 -6.31 -34.99
N LEU A 17 -44.76 -6.99 -36.14
CA LEU A 17 -43.84 -8.07 -36.51
C LEU A 17 -42.40 -7.56 -36.66
N CYS A 18 -42.21 -6.40 -37.30
CA CYS A 18 -40.90 -5.76 -37.40
C CYS A 18 -40.36 -5.33 -36.02
N THR A 19 -41.19 -4.80 -35.13
CA THR A 19 -40.74 -4.43 -33.77
C THR A 19 -40.37 -5.65 -32.94
N VAL A 20 -41.09 -6.78 -33.07
CA VAL A 20 -40.76 -8.02 -32.36
C VAL A 20 -39.47 -8.65 -32.91
N LEU A 21 -39.23 -8.59 -34.23
CA LEU A 21 -37.99 -9.07 -34.84
C LEU A 21 -36.78 -8.20 -34.48
N ILE A 22 -36.94 -6.88 -34.36
CA ILE A 22 -35.88 -5.97 -33.91
C ILE A 22 -35.58 -6.18 -32.41
N LEU A 23 -36.61 -6.35 -31.58
CA LEU A 23 -36.42 -6.59 -30.13
C LEU A 23 -35.80 -7.97 -29.85
N ASN A 24 -36.21 -9.03 -30.58
CA ASN A 24 -35.60 -10.36 -30.44
C ASN A 24 -34.22 -10.46 -31.12
N GLY A 25 -33.99 -9.71 -32.20
CA GLY A 25 -32.68 -9.60 -32.86
C GLY A 25 -31.63 -8.93 -31.96
N CYS A 26 -32.00 -7.87 -31.23
CA CYS A 26 -31.12 -7.20 -30.28
C CYS A 26 -30.83 -8.05 -29.02
N MET A 27 -31.77 -8.88 -28.57
CA MET A 27 -31.56 -9.77 -27.43
C MET A 27 -30.62 -10.95 -27.76
N ASN A 28 -30.68 -11.49 -28.98
CA ASN A 28 -29.85 -12.64 -29.38
C ASN A 28 -28.48 -12.29 -29.99
N LEU A 29 -28.27 -11.07 -30.46
CA LEU A 29 -26.93 -10.62 -30.88
C LEU A 29 -25.96 -10.51 -29.69
N SER A 30 -26.49 -10.29 -28.49
CA SER A 30 -25.72 -10.20 -27.23
C SER A 30 -25.24 -11.57 -26.71
N THR A 31 -25.89 -12.67 -27.11
CA THR A 31 -25.54 -14.04 -26.71
C THR A 31 -24.73 -14.78 -27.77
N ALA A 32 -24.91 -14.47 -29.06
CA ALA A 32 -24.15 -15.08 -30.15
C ALA A 32 -22.70 -14.57 -30.26
N LEU A 33 -22.39 -13.36 -29.74
CA LEU A 33 -21.03 -12.81 -29.71
C LEU A 33 -20.19 -13.24 -28.48
N LYS A 34 -20.64 -14.23 -27.70
CA LYS A 34 -19.94 -14.73 -26.50
C LYS A 34 -19.16 -16.04 -26.67
N ARG A 35 -18.93 -16.49 -27.91
CA ARG A 35 -18.04 -17.64 -28.20
C ARG A 35 -16.86 -17.24 -29.08
N THR A 36 -15.94 -16.48 -28.50
CA THR A 36 -14.51 -16.54 -28.85
C THR A 36 -13.76 -16.76 -27.54
N ILE A 37 -13.05 -17.89 -27.45
CA ILE A 37 -12.44 -18.51 -26.26
C ILE A 37 -11.14 -17.79 -25.84
N ALA A 38 -11.13 -16.46 -25.87
CA ALA A 38 -10.06 -15.68 -25.29
C ALA A 38 -10.69 -14.47 -24.61
N SER A 39 -10.70 -14.48 -23.28
CA SER A 39 -10.91 -13.25 -22.51
C SER A 39 -9.97 -12.20 -23.07
N PRO A 40 -10.45 -11.01 -23.51
CA PRO A 40 -9.56 -9.97 -24.00
C PRO A 40 -8.65 -9.61 -22.83
N GLN A 41 -7.40 -10.12 -22.89
CA GLN A 41 -6.39 -9.83 -21.90
C GLN A 41 -6.12 -8.32 -21.99
N VAL A 42 -6.74 -7.57 -21.08
CA VAL A 42 -6.47 -6.14 -20.89
C VAL A 42 -4.97 -5.98 -20.72
N PRO A 43 -4.29 -5.07 -21.41
CA PRO A 43 -2.86 -4.89 -21.22
C PRO A 43 -2.53 -4.63 -19.75
N VAL A 44 -1.55 -5.35 -19.21
CA VAL A 44 -1.22 -5.31 -17.77
C VAL A 44 -0.88 -3.90 -17.27
N LEU A 45 -0.25 -3.08 -18.13
CA LEU A 45 0.05 -1.69 -17.83
C LEU A 45 -1.18 -0.80 -17.75
N ASP A 46 -2.19 -1.04 -18.59
CA ASP A 46 -3.44 -0.30 -18.54
C ASP A 46 -4.23 -0.66 -17.28
N TYR A 47 -4.20 -1.94 -16.90
CA TYR A 47 -4.74 -2.38 -15.62
C TYR A 47 -4.05 -1.71 -14.44
N TYR A 48 -2.71 -1.68 -14.41
CA TYR A 48 -1.93 -0.96 -13.38
C TYR A 48 -2.28 0.53 -13.33
N ARG A 49 -2.35 1.21 -14.47
CA ARG A 49 -2.71 2.64 -14.54
C ARG A 49 -4.11 2.90 -14.00
N TRP A 50 -5.06 2.04 -14.35
CA TRP A 50 -6.42 2.12 -13.84
C TRP A 50 -6.47 1.92 -12.32
N VAL A 51 -5.80 0.88 -11.79
CA VAL A 51 -5.73 0.62 -10.34
C VAL A 51 -5.15 1.82 -9.59
N ARG A 52 -4.13 2.48 -10.15
CA ARG A 52 -3.52 3.66 -9.53
C ARG A 52 -4.49 4.85 -9.41
N MET A 53 -5.53 4.91 -10.23
CA MET A 53 -6.54 5.97 -10.20
C MET A 53 -7.76 5.60 -9.36
N LEU A 54 -7.86 4.37 -8.86
CA LEU A 54 -8.99 3.92 -8.06
C LEU A 54 -8.92 4.49 -6.63
N PRO A 55 -10.07 4.87 -6.06
CA PRO A 55 -10.18 5.06 -4.62
C PRO A 55 -10.11 3.71 -3.89
N ASP A 56 -9.76 3.72 -2.60
CA ASP A 56 -9.63 2.50 -1.78
C ASP A 56 -10.90 1.63 -1.78
N THR A 57 -12.09 2.25 -1.84
CA THR A 57 -13.36 1.54 -1.96
C THR A 57 -13.49 0.75 -3.28
N GLY A 58 -12.94 1.27 -4.38
CA GLY A 58 -12.90 0.60 -5.67
C GLY A 58 -11.89 -0.55 -5.71
N ILE A 59 -10.81 -0.44 -4.94
CA ILE A 59 -9.80 -1.50 -4.77
C ILE A 59 -10.43 -2.73 -4.08
N SER A 60 -11.16 -2.53 -2.97
CA SER A 60 -11.85 -3.63 -2.28
C SER A 60 -12.95 -4.28 -3.14
N GLN A 61 -13.68 -3.51 -3.93
CA GLN A 61 -14.72 -4.06 -4.82
C GLN A 61 -14.12 -4.91 -5.94
N GLU A 62 -13.02 -4.44 -6.55
CA GLU A 62 -12.36 -5.19 -7.61
C GLU A 62 -11.64 -6.43 -7.07
N SER A 63 -11.08 -6.39 -5.85
CA SER A 63 -10.51 -7.59 -5.23
C SER A 63 -11.56 -8.68 -5.02
N GLU A 64 -12.74 -8.34 -4.50
CA GLU A 64 -13.85 -9.28 -4.35
C GLU A 64 -14.32 -9.83 -5.69
N LYS A 65 -14.38 -8.97 -6.72
CA LYS A 65 -14.77 -9.38 -8.07
C LYS A 65 -13.78 -10.37 -8.65
N LEU A 66 -12.47 -10.12 -8.54
CA LEU A 66 -11.43 -11.03 -9.01
C LEU A 66 -11.52 -12.39 -8.31
N LEU A 67 -11.72 -12.40 -6.99
CA LEU A 67 -11.85 -13.65 -6.21
C LEU A 67 -13.09 -14.46 -6.58
N ARG A 68 -14.17 -13.81 -7.03
CA ARG A 68 -15.42 -14.48 -7.45
C ARG A 68 -15.40 -14.93 -8.92
N GLN A 69 -14.44 -14.47 -9.72
CA GLN A 69 -14.45 -14.68 -11.17
C GLN A 69 -13.83 -16.02 -11.57
N GLN A 70 -14.66 -17.05 -11.77
CA GLN A 70 -14.22 -18.39 -12.19
C GLN A 70 -13.82 -18.52 -13.67
N ASN A 71 -14.21 -17.56 -14.52
CA ASN A 71 -14.01 -17.64 -15.98
C ASN A 71 -12.75 -16.90 -16.48
N SER A 72 -11.90 -16.42 -15.57
CA SER A 72 -10.64 -15.77 -15.91
C SER A 72 -9.47 -16.74 -15.90
N ASP A 73 -8.45 -16.47 -16.71
CA ASP A 73 -7.17 -17.17 -16.60
C ASP A 73 -6.59 -16.99 -15.19
N PRO A 74 -6.33 -18.07 -14.44
CA PRO A 74 -5.88 -17.99 -13.05
C PRO A 74 -4.54 -17.25 -12.92
N VAL A 75 -3.65 -17.37 -13.89
CA VAL A 75 -2.34 -16.71 -13.86
C VAL A 75 -2.50 -15.19 -14.01
N ILE A 76 -3.37 -14.77 -14.93
CA ILE A 76 -3.66 -13.34 -15.13
C ILE A 76 -4.35 -12.75 -13.89
N GLN A 77 -5.27 -13.49 -13.27
CA GLN A 77 -5.91 -13.07 -12.03
C GLN A 77 -4.89 -12.84 -10.92
N GLN A 78 -3.91 -13.73 -10.76
CA GLN A 78 -2.87 -13.58 -9.74
C GLN A 78 -2.04 -12.31 -9.97
N VAL A 79 -1.65 -12.02 -11.22
CA VAL A 79 -0.93 -10.78 -11.56
C VAL A 79 -1.79 -9.54 -11.27
N GLN A 80 -3.08 -9.57 -11.62
CA GLN A 80 -4.01 -8.46 -11.36
C GLN A 80 -4.26 -8.25 -9.86
N LEU A 81 -4.40 -9.34 -9.11
CA LEU A 81 -4.55 -9.30 -7.65
C LEU A 81 -3.29 -8.71 -7.00
N ALA A 82 -2.11 -9.14 -7.42
CA ALA A 82 -0.85 -8.60 -6.92
C ALA A 82 -0.73 -7.10 -7.16
N VAL A 83 -1.06 -6.62 -8.36
CA VAL A 83 -1.09 -5.19 -8.69
C VAL A 83 -2.07 -4.46 -7.77
N LEU A 84 -3.26 -5.01 -7.58
CA LEU A 84 -4.30 -4.39 -6.79
C LEU A 84 -3.94 -4.27 -5.30
N LEU A 85 -3.28 -5.27 -4.74
CA LEU A 85 -2.85 -5.28 -3.34
C LEU A 85 -1.66 -4.35 -3.06
N SER A 86 -0.79 -4.13 -4.06
CA SER A 86 0.49 -3.42 -3.90
C SER A 86 0.53 -2.00 -4.44
N THR A 87 -0.49 -1.57 -5.17
CA THR A 87 -0.61 -0.20 -5.70
C THR A 87 -1.05 0.86 -4.67
N PRO A 88 -1.90 0.56 -3.65
CA PRO A 88 -2.25 1.54 -2.62
C PRO A 88 -1.01 2.14 -1.93
N LYS A 89 -1.02 3.45 -1.67
CA LYS A 89 0.12 4.13 -1.03
C LYS A 89 0.37 3.68 0.41
N ASN A 90 -0.70 3.24 1.07
CA ASN A 90 -0.76 2.76 2.45
C ASN A 90 -0.86 1.23 2.51
N ALA A 91 -0.38 0.52 1.48
CA ALA A 91 -0.35 -0.93 1.50
C ALA A 91 0.49 -1.43 2.69
N SER A 92 -0.09 -2.34 3.48
CA SER A 92 0.58 -2.95 4.63
C SER A 92 1.65 -3.96 4.22
N ASP A 93 2.57 -4.32 5.13
CA ASP A 93 3.57 -5.38 4.88
C ASP A 93 2.89 -6.72 4.50
N GLU A 94 1.72 -7.01 5.10
CA GLU A 94 0.90 -8.17 4.76
C GLU A 94 0.37 -8.10 3.33
N GLN A 95 -0.13 -6.93 2.88
CA GLN A 95 -0.60 -6.74 1.51
C GLN A 95 0.55 -6.88 0.50
N TYR A 96 1.74 -6.35 0.81
CA TYR A 96 2.93 -6.56 -0.01
C TYR A 96 3.34 -8.04 -0.06
N SER A 97 3.35 -8.74 1.08
CA SER A 97 3.67 -10.17 1.15
C SER A 97 2.70 -11.02 0.32
N ASN A 98 1.40 -10.74 0.43
CA ASN A 98 0.35 -11.41 -0.34
C ASN A 98 0.48 -11.13 -1.84
N ALA A 99 0.83 -9.89 -2.22
CA ALA A 99 1.07 -9.51 -3.60
C ALA A 99 2.29 -10.25 -4.19
N ILE A 100 3.40 -10.33 -3.46
CA ILE A 100 4.60 -11.06 -3.88
C ILE A 100 4.28 -12.54 -4.06
N THR A 101 3.59 -13.15 -3.08
CA THR A 101 3.17 -14.57 -3.14
C THR A 101 2.28 -14.85 -4.36
N ALA A 102 1.37 -13.93 -4.69
CA ALA A 102 0.54 -14.05 -5.90
C ALA A 102 1.37 -13.98 -7.19
N LEU A 103 2.39 -13.10 -7.24
CA LEU A 103 3.31 -13.03 -8.38
C LEU A 103 4.17 -14.27 -8.50
N ASP A 104 4.68 -14.82 -7.41
CA ASP A 104 5.49 -16.04 -7.43
C ASP A 104 4.69 -17.23 -8.00
N ARG A 105 3.46 -17.40 -7.52
CA ARG A 105 2.54 -18.41 -8.08
C ARG A 105 2.25 -18.18 -9.55
N ALA A 106 2.10 -16.92 -9.97
CA ALA A 106 1.87 -16.59 -11.38
C ALA A 106 3.10 -16.93 -12.23
N VAL A 107 4.30 -16.62 -11.74
CA VAL A 107 5.58 -16.89 -12.41
C VAL A 107 5.80 -18.38 -12.60
N GLU A 108 5.58 -19.18 -11.57
CA GLU A 108 5.67 -20.65 -11.62
C GLU A 108 4.65 -21.26 -12.60
N SER A 109 3.50 -20.61 -12.77
CA SER A 109 2.39 -21.11 -13.59
C SER A 109 2.43 -20.65 -15.04
N PHE A 110 3.35 -19.77 -15.45
CA PHE A 110 3.40 -19.24 -16.81
C PHE A 110 3.65 -20.32 -17.86
N GLU A 111 4.49 -21.32 -17.56
CA GLU A 111 4.83 -22.40 -18.49
C GLU A 111 3.76 -23.50 -18.56
N VAL A 112 2.98 -23.66 -17.49
CA VAL A 112 1.97 -24.72 -17.33
C VAL A 112 0.56 -24.22 -17.66
N SER A 113 0.39 -22.91 -17.88
CA SER A 113 -0.92 -22.34 -18.18
C SER A 113 -1.48 -22.91 -19.49
N PRO A 114 -2.74 -23.39 -19.50
CA PRO A 114 -3.40 -23.88 -20.71
C PRO A 114 -3.67 -22.75 -21.73
N TYR A 115 -3.50 -21.49 -21.32
CA TYR A 115 -3.69 -20.33 -22.17
C TYR A 115 -2.35 -19.67 -22.50
N ARG A 116 -2.24 -19.16 -23.73
CA ARG A 116 -1.05 -18.39 -24.14
C ARG A 116 -1.05 -17.03 -23.43
N ILE A 117 -0.26 -16.93 -22.36
CA ILE A 117 0.00 -15.66 -21.67
C ILE A 117 0.88 -14.79 -22.56
N LYS A 118 0.54 -13.52 -22.74
CA LYS A 118 1.37 -12.55 -23.46
C LYS A 118 2.69 -12.34 -22.71
N GLN A 119 3.79 -12.21 -23.46
CA GLN A 119 5.12 -11.95 -22.89
C GLN A 119 5.15 -10.71 -21.99
N ASP A 120 4.40 -9.66 -22.34
CA ASP A 120 4.30 -8.43 -21.54
C ASP A 120 3.80 -8.69 -20.11
N TYR A 121 2.87 -9.65 -19.94
CA TYR A 121 2.38 -10.03 -18.61
C TYR A 121 3.44 -10.75 -17.79
N GLN A 122 4.24 -11.61 -18.44
CA GLN A 122 5.32 -12.35 -17.79
C GLN A 122 6.42 -11.40 -17.34
N GLN A 123 6.87 -10.52 -18.25
CA GLN A 123 7.89 -9.51 -17.94
C GLN A 123 7.42 -8.55 -16.87
N PHE A 124 6.17 -8.08 -16.95
CA PHE A 124 5.59 -7.22 -15.94
C PHE A 124 5.59 -7.91 -14.57
N ALA A 125 5.13 -9.16 -14.48
CA ALA A 125 5.05 -9.86 -13.20
C ALA A 125 6.43 -10.00 -12.52
N LEU A 126 7.46 -10.33 -13.30
CA LEU A 126 8.84 -10.42 -12.81
C LEU A 126 9.35 -9.07 -12.30
N ILE A 127 9.26 -8.02 -13.13
CA ILE A 127 9.72 -6.68 -12.77
C ILE A 127 8.95 -6.15 -11.56
N TRP A 128 7.64 -6.35 -11.54
CA TRP A 128 6.78 -5.88 -10.45
C TRP A 128 7.15 -6.58 -9.15
N ARG A 129 7.37 -7.91 -9.16
CA ARG A 129 7.82 -8.66 -7.98
C ARG A 129 9.10 -8.07 -7.39
N ASP A 130 10.11 -7.83 -8.23
CA ASP A 130 11.38 -7.27 -7.77
C ASP A 130 11.23 -5.86 -7.19
N ILE A 131 10.37 -5.03 -7.79
CA ILE A 131 10.02 -3.71 -7.26
C ILE A 131 9.34 -3.84 -5.89
N LEU A 132 8.42 -4.79 -5.72
CA LEU A 132 7.73 -4.99 -4.45
C LEU A 132 8.68 -5.45 -3.34
N GLU A 133 9.61 -6.36 -3.65
CA GLU A 133 10.61 -6.83 -2.68
C GLU A 133 11.53 -5.68 -2.25
N GLN A 134 11.98 -4.86 -3.19
CA GLN A 134 12.80 -3.68 -2.89
C GLN A 134 12.07 -2.66 -2.02
N ARG A 135 10.78 -2.40 -2.30
CA ARG A 135 9.95 -1.51 -1.47
C ARG A 135 9.80 -2.03 -0.05
N ARG A 136 9.53 -3.33 0.08
CA ARG A 136 9.39 -4.00 1.38
C ARG A 136 10.66 -3.91 2.21
N GLN A 137 11.81 -4.23 1.59
CA GLN A 137 13.11 -4.13 2.26
C GLN A 137 13.43 -2.68 2.66
N SER A 138 13.16 -1.72 1.78
CA SER A 138 13.37 -0.30 2.08
C SER A 138 12.48 0.18 3.24
N GLY A 139 11.21 -0.25 3.29
CA GLY A 139 10.30 0.05 4.39
C GLY A 139 10.84 -0.43 5.74
N ARG A 140 11.28 -1.70 5.81
CA ARG A 140 11.88 -2.27 7.03
C ARG A 140 13.14 -1.52 7.49
N ASN A 141 14.01 -1.14 6.56
CA ASN A 141 15.20 -0.36 6.87
C ASN A 141 14.85 1.02 7.44
N ILE A 142 13.80 1.67 6.92
CA ILE A 142 13.32 2.97 7.43
C ILE A 142 12.75 2.81 8.84
N GLU A 143 11.95 1.77 9.09
CA GLU A 143 11.41 1.48 10.43
C GLU A 143 12.53 1.22 11.44
N GLU A 144 13.51 0.38 11.10
CA GLU A 144 14.67 0.11 11.94
C GLU A 144 15.48 1.38 12.22
N MET A 145 15.73 2.19 11.20
CA MET A 145 16.45 3.47 11.36
C MET A 145 15.67 4.45 12.23
N SER A 146 14.34 4.49 12.10
CA SER A 146 13.48 5.34 12.93
C SER A 146 13.54 4.92 14.39
N ALA A 147 13.47 3.61 14.68
CA ALA A 147 13.63 3.09 16.04
C ALA A 147 14.99 3.43 16.64
N ARG A 148 16.08 3.32 15.86
CA ARG A 148 17.43 3.73 16.30
C ARG A 148 17.51 5.24 16.60
N ILE A 149 16.86 6.07 15.79
CA ILE A 149 16.81 7.53 16.03
C ILE A 149 16.08 7.83 17.33
N GLU A 150 14.95 7.17 17.60
CA GLU A 150 14.21 7.32 18.85
C GLU A 150 15.05 6.92 20.07
N GLU A 151 15.79 5.81 19.97
CA GLU A 151 16.73 5.37 21.00
C GLU A 151 17.82 6.41 21.26
N ILE A 152 18.43 6.96 20.20
CA ILE A 152 19.45 8.03 20.30
C ILE A 152 18.86 9.27 21.00
N ILE A 153 17.65 9.68 20.63
CA ILE A 153 16.97 10.83 21.25
C ILE A 153 16.73 10.57 22.74
N SER A 154 16.27 9.37 23.10
CA SER A 154 16.09 8.96 24.50
C SER A 154 17.40 9.05 25.30
N ASN A 155 18.47 8.46 24.77
CA ASN A 155 19.80 8.48 25.38
C ASN A 155 20.36 9.91 25.53
N LEU A 156 20.16 10.76 24.52
CA LEU A 156 20.55 12.18 24.59
C LEU A 156 19.81 12.93 25.69
N ASN A 157 18.51 12.68 25.86
CA ASN A 157 17.74 13.28 26.94
C ASN A 157 18.20 12.81 28.32
N GLU A 158 18.50 11.52 28.47
CA GLU A 158 19.05 10.98 29.72
C GLU A 158 20.41 11.61 30.06
N MET A 159 21.32 11.69 29.09
CA MET A 159 22.63 12.34 29.27
C MET A 159 22.49 13.81 29.63
N ARG A 160 21.55 14.52 29.00
CA ARG A 160 21.27 15.92 29.32
C ARG A 160 20.79 16.08 30.77
N ASN A 161 19.91 15.21 31.24
CA ASN A 161 19.44 15.22 32.63
C ASN A 161 20.58 14.94 33.61
N LYS A 162 21.42 13.94 33.31
CA LYS A 162 22.62 13.63 34.12
C LYS A 162 23.59 14.83 34.18
N ALA A 163 23.83 15.49 33.05
CA ALA A 163 24.67 16.68 33.00
C ALA A 163 24.11 17.83 33.84
N GLN A 164 22.79 18.04 33.82
CA GLN A 164 22.14 19.06 34.66
C GLN A 164 22.30 18.74 36.15
N ILE A 165 22.08 17.50 36.57
CA ILE A 165 22.28 17.08 37.96
C ILE A 165 23.72 17.31 38.41
N LEU A 166 24.70 16.93 37.58
CA LEU A 166 26.12 17.15 37.87
C LEU A 166 26.46 18.64 37.96
N GLN A 167 25.84 19.48 37.13
CA GLN A 167 26.01 20.93 37.19
C GLN A 167 25.46 21.51 38.50
N GLU A 168 24.30 21.05 38.95
CA GLU A 168 23.71 21.45 40.22
C GLU A 168 24.57 21.02 41.42
N GLN A 169 25.08 19.78 41.40
CA GLN A 169 26.01 19.26 42.42
C GLN A 169 27.31 20.07 42.47
N ASN A 170 27.91 20.37 41.31
CA ASN A 170 29.11 21.21 41.24
C ASN A 170 28.88 22.61 41.82
N LYS A 171 27.73 23.23 41.52
CA LYS A 171 27.37 24.53 42.09
C LYS A 171 27.24 24.46 43.62
N MET A 172 26.62 23.40 44.14
CA MET A 172 26.50 23.18 45.59
C MET A 172 27.87 23.03 46.25
N LEU A 173 28.76 22.23 45.68
CA LEU A 173 30.13 22.03 46.19
C LEU A 173 30.95 23.33 46.16
N LEU A 174 30.84 24.12 45.09
CA LEU A 174 31.51 25.44 45.02
C LEU A 174 31.04 26.37 46.14
N ASN A 175 29.73 26.42 46.41
CA ASN A 175 29.18 27.20 47.51
C ASN A 175 29.69 26.72 48.88
N GLN A 176 29.82 25.40 49.09
CA GLN A 176 30.38 24.84 50.31
C GLN A 176 31.87 25.20 50.49
N ILE A 177 32.65 25.12 49.42
CA ILE A 177 34.06 25.53 49.42
C ILE A 177 34.19 27.01 49.78
N GLU A 178 33.36 27.88 49.20
CA GLU A 178 33.38 29.31 49.49
C GLU A 178 33.00 29.61 50.94
N ALA A 179 31.98 28.94 51.47
CA ALA A 179 31.61 29.05 52.88
C ALA A 179 32.75 28.61 53.81
N LEU A 180 33.41 27.48 53.51
CA LEU A 180 34.57 27.00 54.27
C LEU A 180 35.74 27.98 54.22
N LYS A 181 36.05 28.55 53.05
CA LYS A 181 37.08 29.60 52.91
C LYS A 181 36.76 30.85 53.72
N SER A 182 35.48 31.25 53.77
CA SER A 182 35.04 32.38 54.60
C SER A 182 35.25 32.08 56.09
N ILE A 183 34.88 30.88 56.54
CA ILE A 183 35.09 30.45 57.93
C ILE A 183 36.59 30.43 58.27
N GLU A 184 37.42 29.86 57.40
CA GLU A 184 38.87 29.82 57.56
C GLU A 184 39.47 31.23 57.69
N ARG A 185 39.04 32.16 56.83
CA ARG A 185 39.46 33.57 56.91
C ARG A 185 39.08 34.20 58.25
N GLN A 186 37.84 34.00 58.71
CA GLN A 186 37.39 34.50 60.01
C GLN A 186 38.18 33.91 61.18
N ILE A 187 38.57 32.63 61.11
CA ILE A 187 39.42 31.99 62.15
C ILE A 187 40.81 32.63 62.15
N ASN A 188 41.42 32.82 60.99
CA ASN A 188 42.74 33.42 60.86
C ASN A 188 42.75 34.89 61.32
N GLU A 189 41.71 35.66 61.01
CA GLU A 189 41.54 37.05 61.46
C GLU A 189 41.32 37.16 62.97
N ARG A 190 40.69 36.16 63.60
CA ARG A 190 40.49 36.09 65.06
C ARG A 190 41.75 35.76 65.85
N GLY A 191 42.88 35.51 65.17
CA GLY A 191 44.21 35.47 65.78
C GLY A 191 44.25 34.65 67.06
N ILE A 192 44.14 33.32 66.97
CA ILE A 192 44.57 32.48 68.08
C ILE A 192 46.07 32.78 68.26
N PRO A 193 46.52 33.35 69.39
CA PRO A 193 47.93 33.59 69.60
C PRO A 193 48.61 32.23 69.58
N GLN A 194 49.48 32.01 68.58
CA GLN A 194 50.41 30.91 68.62
C GLN A 194 51.18 31.06 69.93
N LYS A 195 50.94 30.17 70.90
CA LYS A 195 51.85 29.98 72.03
C LYS A 195 53.18 29.54 71.43
N ARG A 196 54.03 30.52 71.12
CA ARG A 196 55.46 30.30 70.94
C ARG A 196 56.05 29.96 72.31
N GLN A 197 56.95 29.00 72.25
CA GLN A 197 57.69 28.32 73.31
C GLN A 197 58.08 29.20 74.49
#